data_AF-A0AAF0V7L0-F1
#
_entry.id   AF-A0AAF0V7L0-F1
#
_cell.length_a   1.000
_cell.length_b   1.000
_cell.length_c   1.000
_cell.angle_alpha   90.00
_cell.angle_beta   90.00
_cell.angle_gamma   90.00
#
_symmetry.space_group_name_H-M   'P 1'
#
loop_
_entity.id
_entity.type
_entity.pdbx_description
1 polymer ?
#
loop_
_entity_poly.entity_id
_entity_poly.type
_entity_poly.pdbx_seq_one_letter_code
_entity_poly.pdbx_strand_id
1 'polypeptide(L)'
;IFKNLLGHFNCEIFTDHRSLQYIFSQRDLNLRQRRWLELLKDYDVTILYHSGKANVVADALRRKTPSKGSLAALSIERRPLARDV
;
A
#
# COMPACT_ATOMS: atom_id res chain seq x y z
N ILE A 1 12.61 -4.56 -8.89
CA ILE A 1 11.40 -5.12 -9.53
C ILE A 1 10.79 -4.13 -10.53
N PHE A 2 10.39 -2.91 -10.13
CA PHE A 2 9.72 -1.98 -11.06
C PHE A 2 10.65 -1.04 -11.85
N LYS A 3 11.95 -0.97 -11.54
CA LYS A 3 12.89 0.00 -12.15
C LYS A 3 12.86 -0.01 -13.69
N ASN A 4 12.89 -1.19 -14.31
CA ASN A 4 12.90 -1.32 -15.77
C ASN A 4 11.53 -1.11 -16.42
N LEU A 5 10.44 -1.28 -15.64
CA LEU A 5 9.08 -1.10 -16.15
C LEU A 5 8.70 0.39 -16.18
N LEU A 6 9.19 1.17 -15.22
CA LEU A 6 8.80 2.57 -15.02
C LEU A 6 9.76 3.57 -15.69
N GLY A 7 10.98 3.18 -16.04
CA GLY A 7 11.99 4.09 -16.59
C GLY A 7 11.69 4.66 -18.00
N HIS A 8 10.67 4.13 -18.70
CA HIS A 8 10.29 4.56 -20.05
C HIS A 8 8.89 5.19 -20.14
N PHE A 9 8.16 5.28 -19.02
CA PHE A 9 6.79 5.76 -18.98
C PHE A 9 6.61 6.81 -17.89
N ASN A 10 5.74 7.78 -18.18
CA ASN A 10 5.32 8.75 -17.19
C ASN A 10 4.48 8.03 -16.14
N CYS A 11 4.93 8.08 -14.89
CA CYS A 11 4.36 7.34 -13.79
C CYS A 11 3.52 8.27 -12.92
N GLU A 12 2.21 8.03 -12.88
CA GLU A 12 1.33 8.69 -11.91
C GLU A 12 1.24 7.86 -10.63
N ILE A 13 1.69 8.45 -9.52
CA ILE A 13 1.61 7.83 -8.20
C ILE A 13 0.47 8.48 -7.43
N PHE A 14 -0.57 7.70 -7.16
CA PHE A 14 -1.66 8.10 -6.28
C PHE A 14 -1.34 7.79 -4.82
N THR A 15 -1.52 8.76 -3.93
CA THR A 15 -1.28 8.61 -2.50
C THR A 15 -2.39 9.25 -1.67
N ASP A 16 -2.73 8.62 -0.55
CA ASP A 16 -3.62 9.18 0.48
C ASP A 16 -2.89 10.10 1.46
N HIS A 17 -1.58 10.29 1.29
CA HIS A 17 -0.78 11.16 2.14
C HIS A 17 -0.58 12.53 1.50
N ARG A 18 -1.43 13.50 1.91
CA ARG A 18 -1.52 14.82 1.27
C ARG A 18 -0.18 15.57 1.17
N SER A 19 0.71 15.45 2.15
CA SER A 19 2.00 16.15 2.09
C SER A 19 2.97 15.60 1.03
N LEU A 20 2.83 14.34 0.62
CA LEU A 20 3.70 13.76 -0.42
C LEU A 20 3.44 14.36 -1.81
N GLN A 21 2.24 14.90 -2.04
CA GLN A 21 1.93 15.63 -3.27
C GLN A 21 2.88 16.80 -3.52
N TYR A 22 3.40 17.41 -2.45
CA TYR A 22 4.25 18.60 -2.51
C TYR A 22 5.73 18.31 -2.26
N ILE A 23 6.14 17.04 -2.29
CA ILE A 23 7.51 16.64 -1.90
C ILE A 23 8.59 17.27 -2.79
N PHE A 24 8.29 17.59 -4.05
CA PHE A 24 9.22 18.26 -4.97
C PHE A 24 9.32 19.77 -4.75
N SER A 25 8.30 20.40 -4.16
CA SER A 25 8.26 21.85 -3.90
C SER A 25 8.54 22.23 -2.44
N GLN A 26 8.61 21.25 -1.55
CA GLN A 26 8.79 21.47 -0.12
C GLN A 26 10.22 21.92 0.19
N ARG A 27 10.36 23.06 0.88
CA ARG A 27 11.67 23.66 1.22
C ARG A 27 12.48 22.81 2.20
N ASP A 28 11.83 22.37 3.27
CA ASP A 28 12.49 21.63 4.35
C ASP A 28 12.09 20.16 4.31
N LEU A 29 12.99 19.34 3.77
CA LEU A 29 12.85 17.89 3.74
C LEU A 29 13.72 17.23 4.80
N ASN A 30 13.17 16.22 5.48
CA ASN A 30 13.95 15.39 6.38
C ASN A 30 14.88 14.44 5.59
N LEU A 31 15.87 13.85 6.28
CA LEU A 31 16.87 12.98 5.64
C LEU A 31 16.25 11.78 4.90
N ARG A 32 15.14 11.23 5.43
CA ARG A 32 14.41 10.15 4.77
C ARG A 32 13.87 10.64 3.43
N GLN A 33 13.10 11.73 3.41
CA GLN A 33 12.50 12.28 2.19
C GLN A 33 13.55 12.62 1.12
N ARG A 34 14.71 13.17 1.51
CA ARG A 34 15.82 13.44 0.58
C ARG A 34 16.32 12.17 -0.12
N ARG A 35 16.53 11.09 0.64
CA ARG A 35 16.91 9.78 0.06
C ARG A 35 15.84 9.23 -0.89
N TRP A 36 14.56 9.43 -0.58
CA TRP A 36 13.47 9.03 -1.50
C TRP A 36 13.50 9.85 -2.78
N LEU A 37 13.73 11.17 -2.70
CA LEU A 37 13.85 12.02 -3.88
C LEU A 37 15.04 11.64 -4.77
N GLU A 38 16.18 11.29 -4.18
CA GLU A 38 17.35 10.80 -4.93
C GLU A 38 17.03 9.55 -5.74
N LEU A 39 16.10 8.71 -5.29
CA LEU A 39 15.63 7.54 -6.03
C LEU A 39 14.58 7.90 -7.08
N LEU A 40 13.70 8.86 -6.78
CA LEU A 40 12.62 9.27 -7.68
C LEU A 40 13.12 10.10 -8.86
N LYS A 41 14.25 10.80 -8.74
CA LYS A 41 14.81 11.64 -9.82
C LYS A 41 15.10 10.87 -11.11
N ASP A 42 15.30 9.56 -11.01
CA ASP A 42 15.62 8.69 -12.14
C ASP A 42 14.34 8.29 -12.94
N TYR A 43 13.16 8.73 -12.50
CA TYR A 43 11.86 8.41 -13.09
C TYR A 43 11.07 9.67 -13.39
N ASP A 44 10.32 9.69 -14.50
CA ASP A 44 9.34 10.75 -14.76
C ASP A 44 8.06 10.48 -13.97
N VAL A 45 7.95 11.08 -12.77
CA VAL A 45 6.91 10.77 -11.78
C VAL A 45 6.08 12.00 -11.43
N THR A 46 4.77 11.83 -11.51
CA THR A 46 3.80 12.80 -10.96
C THR A 46 3.12 12.20 -9.74
N ILE A 47 3.15 12.90 -8.60
CA ILE A 47 2.50 12.44 -7.35
C ILE A 47 1.18 13.18 -7.17
N LEU A 48 0.09 12.43 -7.09
CA LEU A 48 -1.27 12.95 -6.99
C LEU A 48 -1.93 12.48 -5.69
N TYR A 49 -2.55 13.41 -4.98
CA TYR A 49 -3.35 13.04 -3.82
C TYR A 49 -4.67 12.39 -4.26
N HIS A 50 -4.99 11.27 -3.63
CA HIS A 50 -6.27 10.60 -3.75
C HIS A 50 -6.85 10.36 -2.35
N SER A 51 -8.16 10.50 -2.15
CA SER A 51 -8.75 10.23 -0.82
C SER A 51 -8.51 8.79 -0.38
N GLY A 52 -8.12 8.57 0.88
CA GLY A 52 -7.86 7.23 1.43
C GLY A 52 -9.05 6.26 1.27
N LYS A 53 -10.29 6.77 1.21
CA LYS A 53 -11.48 5.94 0.93
C LYS A 53 -11.45 5.24 -0.42
N ALA A 54 -10.69 5.76 -1.39
CA ALA A 54 -10.51 5.17 -2.71
C ALA A 54 -9.14 4.50 -2.87
N ASN A 55 -8.29 4.52 -1.84
CA ASN A 55 -7.02 3.80 -1.78
C ASN A 55 -7.20 2.32 -1.35
N VAL A 56 -8.39 1.75 -1.56
CA VAL A 56 -8.81 0.45 -0.99
C VAL A 56 -7.90 -0.71 -1.42
N VAL A 57 -7.45 -0.69 -2.69
CA VAL A 57 -6.58 -1.74 -3.24
C VAL A 57 -5.21 -1.69 -2.58
N ALA A 58 -4.58 -0.52 -2.53
CA ALA A 58 -3.27 -0.37 -1.89
C ALA A 58 -3.34 -0.70 -0.39
N ASP A 59 -4.43 -0.30 0.29
CA ASP A 59 -4.66 -0.67 1.68
C ASP A 59 -4.87 -2.18 1.87
N ALA A 60 -5.58 -2.85 0.97
CA ALA A 60 -5.74 -4.30 1.01
C ALA A 60 -4.39 -5.03 0.85
N LEU A 61 -3.50 -4.53 -0.02
CA LEU A 61 -2.16 -5.06 -0.21
C LEU A 61 -1.23 -4.75 0.98
N ARG A 62 -1.36 -3.57 1.58
CA ARG A 62 -0.57 -3.13 2.74
C ARG A 62 -0.91 -3.92 3.99
N ARG A 63 -2.19 -4.25 4.17
CA ARG A 63 -2.63 -5.13 5.26
C ARG A 63 -1.99 -6.50 5.04
N LYS A 64 -0.88 -6.74 5.73
CA LYS A 64 -0.47 -8.10 6.06
C LYS A 64 -1.68 -8.72 6.75
N THR A 65 -2.44 -9.54 6.04
CA THR A 65 -3.35 -10.44 6.73
C THR A 65 -2.45 -11.21 7.69
N PRO A 66 -2.64 -11.17 9.03
CA PRO A 66 -2.22 -12.33 9.80
C PRO A 66 -2.85 -13.48 9.03
N SER A 67 -2.01 -14.36 8.50
CA SER A 67 -2.47 -15.39 7.59
C SER A 67 -3.76 -15.94 8.16
N LYS A 68 -4.80 -16.06 7.33
CA LYS A 68 -5.90 -16.99 7.63
C LYS A 68 -5.40 -18.45 7.57
N GLY A 69 -4.17 -18.67 8.06
CA GLY A 69 -3.53 -19.91 8.44
C GLY A 69 -3.14 -19.89 9.92
N SER A 70 -3.63 -18.93 10.72
CA SER A 70 -3.83 -19.25 12.14
C SER A 70 -5.00 -20.23 12.22
N LEU A 71 -4.66 -21.51 12.40
CA LEU A 71 -5.59 -22.61 12.66
C LEU A 71 -6.56 -22.32 13.83
N ALA A 72 -6.33 -21.27 14.61
CA ALA A 72 -7.20 -20.80 15.67
C ALA A 72 -8.61 -20.40 15.20
N ALA A 73 -8.80 -20.00 13.94
CA ALA A 73 -10.12 -19.67 13.39
C ALA A 73 -10.90 -20.90 12.87
N LEU A 74 -10.24 -22.05 12.77
CA LEU A 74 -10.84 -23.33 12.36
C LEU A 74 -11.19 -24.21 13.58
N SER A 75 -11.48 -23.60 14.73
CA SER A 75 -12.19 -24.33 15.80
C SER A 75 -13.54 -24.74 15.23
N ILE A 76 -13.56 -25.94 14.63
CA ILE A 76 -14.77 -26.65 14.24
C ILE A 76 -15.50 -26.87 15.55
N GLU A 77 -16.48 -26.01 15.85
CA GLU A 77 -17.56 -26.38 16.74
C GLU A 77 -18.18 -27.64 16.15
N ARG A 78 -17.77 -28.80 16.68
CA ARG A 78 -18.46 -30.05 16.48
C ARG A 78 -19.85 -29.86 17.09
N ARG A 79 -20.79 -29.35 16.31
CA ARG A 79 -22.22 -29.50 16.62
C ARG A 79 -22.47 -31.00 16.78
N PRO A 80 -22.90 -31.50 17.94
CA PRO A 80 -23.38 -32.86 18.02
C PRO A 80 -24.62 -32.91 17.12
N LEU A 81 -24.59 -33.78 16.11
CA LEU A 81 -25.79 -34.14 15.38
C LEU A 81 -26.72 -34.80 16.41
N ALA A 82 -27.77 -34.08 16.78
CA ALA A 82 -28.89 -34.65 17.50
C ALA A 82 -29.32 -35.91 16.72
N ARG A 83 -29.17 -37.08 17.35
CA ARG A 83 -29.91 -38.26 16.96
C ARG A 83 -31.27 -38.11 17.60
N ASP A 84 -32.20 -37.55 16.83
CA ASP A 84 -33.61 -37.76 17.09
C ASP A 84 -33.99 -39.12 16.49
N VAL A 85 -34.64 -39.92 17.35
CA VAL A 85 -35.24 -41.26 17.20
C VAL A 85 -34.29 -42.46 17.36
#